data_AF-A0A0B1ZSX8-F1
#
_entry.id   AF-A0A0B1ZSX8-F1
#
_cell.length_a   1.000
_cell.length_b   1.000
_cell.length_c   1.000
_cell.angle_alpha   90.00
_cell.angle_beta   90.00
_cell.angle_gamma   90.00
#
_symmetry.space_group_name_H-M   'P 1'
#
loop_
_entity.id
_entity.type
_entity.pdbx_description
1 polymer ?
#
loop_
_entity_poly.entity_id
_entity_poly.type
_entity_poly.pdbx_seq_one_letter_code
_entity_poly.pdbx_strand_id
1 'polypeptide(L)'
;MPAETEAPEPLFLNFDRIQVATASYLRESVLAFRTFVRGRKSNFYPAVANANSDVVDELVELLHPRGDVLMACILGEDGTVLRCRHIGKLDPMQQLTFDLVNRVGETTANKLMSIENSQVKATAWNNRLASLSSLGLICEQSHGRAKIYKPMFAGGEDGN
;
A
#
# COMPACT_ATOMS: atom_id res chain seq x y z
N MET A 1 -11.10 12.11 11.45
CA MET A 1 -9.78 11.46 11.36
C MET A 1 -9.08 11.64 12.70
N PRO A 2 -8.27 10.66 13.14
CA PRO A 2 -7.36 10.85 14.26
C PRO A 2 -6.41 12.03 14.00
N ALA A 3 -5.79 12.55 15.06
CA ALA A 3 -4.74 13.56 14.94
C ALA A 3 -3.58 13.01 14.09
N GLU A 4 -2.93 13.89 13.33
CA GLU A 4 -1.78 13.51 12.50
C GLU A 4 -0.66 12.93 13.37
N THR A 5 -0.06 11.83 12.92
CA THR A 5 1.04 11.18 13.63
C THR A 5 2.38 11.77 13.21
N GLU A 6 3.40 11.63 14.05
CA GLU A 6 4.76 12.10 13.74
C GLU A 6 5.46 11.16 12.73
N ALA A 7 5.12 9.88 12.76
CA ALA A 7 5.71 8.85 11.93
C ALA A 7 4.67 8.17 11.02
N PRO A 8 5.09 7.75 9.80
CA PRO A 8 4.26 6.94 8.91
C PRO A 8 3.68 5.70 9.58
N GLU A 9 2.36 5.53 9.53
CA GLU A 9 1.67 4.39 10.12
C GLU A 9 0.45 3.91 9.30
N PRO A 10 0.10 2.61 9.38
CA PRO A 10 -1.13 2.09 8.77
C PRO A 10 -2.37 2.68 9.43
N LEU A 11 -3.41 2.95 8.63
CA LEU A 11 -4.74 3.30 9.13
C LEU A 11 -5.75 2.28 8.61
N PHE A 12 -6.26 1.43 9.49
CA PHE A 12 -7.14 0.34 9.10
C PHE A 12 -8.62 0.74 9.11
N LEU A 13 -9.27 0.59 7.96
CA LEU A 13 -10.72 0.59 7.85
C LEU A 13 -11.20 -0.84 8.10
N ASN A 14 -11.72 -1.12 9.30
CA ASN A 14 -12.09 -2.48 9.71
C ASN A 14 -13.52 -2.84 9.25
N PHE A 15 -13.64 -3.90 8.45
CA PHE A 15 -14.86 -4.42 7.83
C PHE A 15 -15.41 -5.69 8.50
N ASP A 16 -14.89 -6.08 9.67
CA ASP A 16 -15.28 -7.32 10.38
C ASP A 16 -16.82 -7.50 10.54
N ARG A 17 -17.56 -6.39 10.66
CA ARG A 17 -19.03 -6.41 10.81
C ARG A 17 -19.80 -6.04 9.55
N ILE A 18 -19.13 -5.92 8.41
CA ILE A 18 -19.73 -5.53 7.13
C ILE A 18 -19.87 -6.77 6.26
N GLN A 19 -21.12 -7.18 6.03
CA GLN A 19 -21.41 -8.35 5.20
C GLN A 19 -21.50 -8.02 3.72
N VAL A 20 -22.00 -6.83 3.38
CA VAL A 20 -22.21 -6.38 2.00
C VAL A 20 -21.80 -4.92 1.88
N ALA A 21 -21.01 -4.60 0.87
CA ALA A 21 -20.68 -3.24 0.49
C ALA A 21 -20.64 -3.14 -1.04
N THR A 22 -21.45 -2.25 -1.61
CA THR A 22 -21.52 -2.09 -3.07
C THR A 22 -20.29 -1.36 -3.62
N ALA A 23 -19.93 -1.61 -4.88
CA ALA A 23 -18.89 -0.84 -5.57
C ALA A 23 -19.07 0.69 -5.49
N SER A 24 -20.31 1.20 -5.46
CA SER A 24 -20.56 2.65 -5.28
C SER A 24 -20.20 3.13 -3.90
N TYR A 25 -20.59 2.40 -2.86
CA TYR A 25 -20.22 2.71 -1.49
C TYR A 25 -18.70 2.66 -1.31
N LEU A 26 -18.05 1.59 -1.77
CA LEU A 26 -16.61 1.38 -1.62
C LEU A 26 -15.77 2.45 -2.32
N ARG A 27 -16.25 2.96 -3.46
CA ARG A 27 -15.60 4.06 -4.18
C ARG A 27 -15.65 5.37 -3.39
N GLU A 28 -16.84 5.76 -2.93
CA GLU A 28 -17.05 7.04 -2.24
C GLU A 28 -16.58 7.00 -0.77
N SER A 29 -16.34 5.81 -0.22
CA SER A 29 -15.78 5.62 1.12
C SER A 29 -14.29 5.29 1.05
N VAL A 30 -13.92 4.04 0.76
CA VAL A 30 -12.55 3.52 0.83
C VAL A 30 -11.61 4.26 -0.13
N LEU A 31 -11.96 4.31 -1.42
CA LEU A 31 -11.05 4.89 -2.43
C LEU A 31 -10.97 6.41 -2.32
N ALA A 32 -12.10 7.08 -2.12
CA ALA A 32 -12.14 8.52 -1.89
C ALA A 32 -11.33 8.89 -0.63
N PHE A 33 -11.49 8.13 0.47
CA PHE A 33 -10.72 8.33 1.69
C PHE A 33 -9.22 8.13 1.49
N ARG A 34 -8.80 7.03 0.85
CA ARG A 34 -7.38 6.81 0.51
C ARG A 34 -6.83 7.98 -0.31
N THR A 35 -7.55 8.39 -1.36
CA THR A 35 -7.15 9.50 -2.23
C THR A 35 -7.00 10.80 -1.45
N PHE A 36 -7.93 11.09 -0.55
CA PHE A 36 -7.90 12.26 0.32
C PHE A 36 -6.69 12.25 1.27
N VAL A 37 -6.44 11.13 1.97
CA VAL A 37 -5.33 10.99 2.92
C VAL A 37 -3.98 11.10 2.20
N ARG A 38 -3.81 10.35 1.10
CA ARG A 38 -2.56 10.32 0.33
C ARG A 38 -2.30 11.64 -0.40
N GLY A 39 -3.34 12.31 -0.90
CA GLY A 39 -3.22 13.63 -1.54
C GLY A 39 -2.74 14.74 -0.60
N ARG A 40 -2.98 14.60 0.71
CA ARG A 40 -2.51 15.54 1.74
C ARG A 40 -1.09 15.25 2.24
N LYS A 41 -0.43 14.20 1.73
CA LYS A 41 0.87 13.71 2.22
C LYS A 41 0.84 13.38 3.72
N SER A 42 -0.30 12.87 4.19
CA SER A 42 -0.43 12.40 5.57
C SER A 42 0.49 11.21 5.84
N ASN A 43 0.91 11.09 7.10
CA ASN A 43 1.60 9.94 7.64
C ASN A 43 0.68 8.72 7.80
N PHE A 44 -0.63 8.85 7.59
CA PHE A 44 -1.53 7.71 7.52
C PHE A 44 -1.49 7.00 6.15
N TYR A 45 -1.47 5.67 6.20
CA TYR A 45 -1.51 4.78 5.05
C TYR A 45 -2.76 3.90 5.13
N PRO A 46 -3.88 4.31 4.49
CA PRO A 46 -5.13 3.59 4.59
C PRO A 46 -5.07 2.18 4.00
N ALA A 47 -5.61 1.21 4.72
CA ALA A 47 -5.81 -0.16 4.28
C ALA A 47 -7.18 -0.68 4.72
N VAL A 48 -7.77 -1.59 3.95
CA VAL A 48 -8.97 -2.31 4.38
C VAL A 48 -8.55 -3.48 5.25
N ALA A 49 -9.22 -3.65 6.38
CA ALA A 49 -8.98 -4.74 7.31
C ALA A 49 -10.22 -5.61 7.44
N ASN A 50 -10.05 -6.93 7.57
CA ASN A 50 -11.10 -7.90 7.89
C ASN A 50 -12.34 -7.81 6.97
N ALA A 51 -12.14 -7.48 5.70
CA ALA A 51 -13.20 -7.58 4.70
C ALA A 51 -13.45 -9.05 4.34
N ASN A 52 -14.72 -9.44 4.24
CA ASN A 52 -15.10 -10.77 3.75
C ASN A 52 -14.83 -10.90 2.23
N SER A 53 -15.00 -12.11 1.68
CA SER A 53 -14.79 -12.39 0.26
C SER A 53 -15.59 -11.47 -0.65
N ASP A 54 -16.87 -11.27 -0.34
CA ASP A 54 -17.80 -10.53 -1.21
C ASP A 54 -17.39 -9.05 -1.30
N VAL A 55 -17.00 -8.44 -0.19
CA VAL A 55 -16.47 -7.06 -0.17
C VAL A 55 -15.12 -6.97 -0.89
N VAL A 56 -14.26 -7.99 -0.75
CA VAL A 56 -12.98 -8.02 -1.47
C VAL A 56 -13.20 -8.13 -2.97
N ASP A 57 -14.14 -8.96 -3.42
CA ASP A 57 -14.46 -9.13 -4.84
C ASP A 57 -14.99 -7.82 -5.45
N GLU A 58 -15.89 -7.13 -4.75
CA GLU A 58 -16.38 -5.79 -5.14
C GLU A 58 -15.24 -4.76 -5.21
N LEU A 59 -14.30 -4.78 -4.25
CA LEU A 59 -13.11 -3.92 -4.29
C LEU A 59 -12.23 -4.24 -5.51
N VAL A 60 -12.03 -5.53 -5.81
CA VAL A 60 -11.22 -5.98 -6.94
C VAL A 60 -11.83 -5.54 -8.28
N GLU A 61 -13.14 -5.72 -8.44
CA GLU A 61 -13.88 -5.24 -9.62
C GLU A 61 -13.80 -3.72 -9.77
N LEU A 62 -13.78 -2.98 -8.66
CA LEU A 62 -13.62 -1.54 -8.66
C LEU A 62 -12.19 -1.10 -9.03
N LEU A 63 -11.17 -1.81 -8.59
CA LEU A 63 -9.75 -1.44 -8.75
C LEU A 63 -9.21 -1.78 -10.14
N HIS A 64 -9.56 -2.95 -10.69
CA HIS A 64 -8.99 -3.46 -11.95
C HIS A 64 -9.10 -2.49 -13.14
N PRO A 65 -10.28 -1.93 -13.47
CA PRO A 65 -10.42 -1.04 -14.63
C PRO A 65 -9.63 0.26 -14.49
N ARG A 66 -9.24 0.63 -13.27
CA ARG A 66 -8.51 1.86 -12.95
C ARG A 66 -7.00 1.67 -12.91
N GLY A 67 -6.51 0.43 -13.03
CA GLY A 67 -5.10 0.11 -12.77
C GLY A 67 -4.69 0.49 -11.34
N ASP A 68 -5.64 0.42 -10.40
CA ASP A 68 -5.50 0.89 -9.05
C ASP A 68 -5.26 -0.28 -8.08
N VAL A 69 -4.69 0.01 -6.91
CA VAL A 69 -4.29 -0.99 -5.93
C VAL A 69 -4.59 -0.50 -4.52
N LEU A 70 -4.95 -1.42 -3.63
CA LEU A 70 -5.22 -1.17 -2.22
C LEU A 70 -4.55 -2.23 -1.36
N MET A 71 -4.14 -1.89 -0.15
CA MET A 71 -3.76 -2.89 0.85
C MET A 71 -5.00 -3.44 1.56
N ALA A 72 -5.04 -4.77 1.66
CA ALA A 72 -6.01 -5.53 2.42
C ALA A 72 -5.29 -6.36 3.48
N CYS A 73 -5.74 -6.27 4.73
CA CYS A 73 -5.12 -6.92 5.87
C CYS A 73 -6.13 -7.72 6.70
N ILE A 74 -5.60 -8.70 7.43
CA ILE A 74 -6.30 -9.42 8.47
C ILE A 74 -5.70 -8.96 9.79
N LEU A 75 -6.54 -8.49 10.70
CA LEU A 75 -6.16 -8.04 12.02
C LEU A 75 -6.64 -9.03 13.08
N GLY A 76 -5.82 -9.26 14.10
CA GLY A 76 -6.21 -9.95 15.33
C GLY A 76 -7.13 -9.10 16.20
N GLU A 77 -7.65 -9.70 17.27
CA GLU A 77 -8.56 -9.03 18.22
C GLU A 77 -7.90 -7.83 18.91
N ASP A 78 -6.58 -7.87 19.08
CA ASP A 78 -5.76 -6.82 19.67
C ASP A 78 -5.30 -5.75 18.65
N GLY A 79 -5.75 -5.86 17.40
CA GLY A 79 -5.36 -4.95 16.31
C GLY A 79 -3.99 -5.26 15.71
N THR A 80 -3.32 -6.35 16.13
CA THR A 80 -2.11 -6.82 15.46
C THR A 80 -2.41 -7.19 14.02
N VAL A 81 -1.51 -6.84 13.11
CA VAL A 81 -1.57 -7.33 11.74
C VAL A 81 -1.19 -8.80 11.77
N LEU A 82 -2.05 -9.67 11.22
CA LEU A 82 -1.77 -11.10 11.07
C LEU A 82 -1.32 -11.42 9.65
N ARG A 83 -1.89 -10.73 8.66
CA ARG A 83 -1.56 -10.89 7.25
C ARG A 83 -1.90 -9.61 6.50
N CYS A 84 -1.11 -9.27 5.49
CA CYS A 84 -1.45 -8.23 4.53
C CYS A 84 -1.13 -8.68 3.10
N ARG A 85 -1.91 -8.20 2.15
CA ARG A 85 -1.66 -8.33 0.72
C ARG A 85 -2.18 -7.10 0.01
N HIS A 86 -1.69 -6.84 -1.19
CA HIS A 86 -2.36 -5.90 -2.06
C HIS A 86 -3.53 -6.59 -2.80
N ILE A 87 -4.54 -5.81 -3.16
CA ILE A 87 -5.64 -6.20 -4.05
C ILE A 87 -5.68 -5.22 -5.22
N GLY A 88 -6.08 -5.69 -6.39
CA GLY A 88 -5.89 -4.97 -7.65
C GLY A 88 -4.66 -5.48 -8.40
N LYS A 89 -4.24 -4.75 -9.44
CA LYS A 89 -3.17 -5.21 -10.34
C LYS A 89 -2.07 -4.16 -10.45
N LEU A 90 -0.87 -4.54 -9.98
CA LEU A 90 0.36 -3.85 -10.30
C LEU A 90 0.86 -4.29 -11.68
N ASP A 91 1.46 -3.36 -12.44
CA ASP A 91 2.22 -3.76 -13.62
C ASP A 91 3.44 -4.63 -13.19
N PRO A 92 4.01 -5.46 -14.09
CA PRO A 92 5.10 -6.37 -13.72
C PRO A 92 6.29 -5.69 -13.06
N MET A 93 6.61 -4.46 -13.45
CA MET A 93 7.75 -3.72 -12.90
C MET A 93 7.41 -3.06 -11.56
N GLN A 94 6.17 -2.61 -11.37
CA GLN A 94 5.67 -2.17 -10.07
C GLN A 94 5.63 -3.33 -9.07
N GLN A 95 5.14 -4.51 -9.50
CA GLN A 95 5.12 -5.73 -8.68
C GLN A 95 6.54 -6.10 -8.24
N LEU A 96 7.49 -6.21 -9.18
CA LEU A 96 8.90 -6.46 -8.86
C LEU A 96 9.46 -5.43 -7.87
N THR A 97 9.15 -4.16 -8.08
CA THR A 97 9.62 -3.08 -7.19
C THR A 97 9.03 -3.21 -5.78
N PHE A 98 7.75 -3.54 -5.67
CA PHE A 98 7.07 -3.76 -4.40
C PHE A 98 7.68 -4.95 -3.65
N ASP A 99 7.87 -6.08 -4.33
CA ASP A 99 8.46 -7.28 -3.75
C ASP A 99 9.90 -7.04 -3.27
N LEU A 100 10.67 -6.27 -4.04
CA LEU A 100 12.02 -5.86 -3.66
C LEU A 100 12.04 -5.00 -2.39
N VAL A 101 11.13 -4.03 -2.27
CA VAL A 101 11.04 -3.19 -1.07
C VAL A 101 10.67 -4.06 0.14
N ASN A 102 9.70 -4.96 0.00
CA ASN A 102 9.32 -5.89 1.08
C ASN A 102 10.45 -6.83 1.48
N ARG A 103 11.23 -7.33 0.52
CA ARG A 103 12.36 -8.23 0.78
C ARG A 103 13.57 -7.52 1.39
N VAL A 104 13.89 -6.32 0.92
CA VAL A 104 15.10 -5.59 1.31
C VAL A 104 14.86 -4.73 2.57
N GLY A 105 13.60 -4.38 2.85
CA GLY A 105 13.25 -3.43 3.89
C GLY A 105 13.55 -2.00 3.44
N GLU A 106 14.21 -1.24 4.31
CA GLU A 106 14.57 0.15 4.01
C GLU A 106 15.53 0.26 2.81
N THR A 107 15.16 1.06 1.82
CA THR A 107 15.84 1.13 0.54
C THR A 107 15.78 2.50 -0.15
N THR A 108 16.55 2.64 -1.23
CA THR A 108 16.58 3.79 -2.13
C THR A 108 16.56 3.31 -3.58
N ALA A 109 16.24 4.19 -4.52
CA ALA A 109 16.29 3.83 -5.94
C ALA A 109 17.68 3.33 -6.39
N ASN A 110 18.76 3.92 -5.87
CA ASN A 110 20.12 3.48 -6.16
C ASN A 110 20.40 2.08 -5.61
N LYS A 111 19.95 1.80 -4.37
CA LYS A 111 20.12 0.48 -3.74
C LYS A 111 19.39 -0.61 -4.54
N LEU A 112 18.14 -0.38 -4.94
CA LEU A 112 17.39 -1.34 -5.76
C LEU A 112 18.01 -1.54 -7.15
N MET A 113 18.46 -0.47 -7.80
CA MET A 113 19.16 -0.55 -9.08
C MET A 113 20.41 -1.43 -9.00
N SER A 114 21.20 -1.29 -7.93
CA SER A 114 22.39 -2.11 -7.71
C SER A 114 22.05 -3.58 -7.42
N ILE A 115 20.99 -3.86 -6.65
CA ILE A 115 20.57 -5.23 -6.30
C ILE A 115 20.12 -6.01 -7.54
N GLU A 116 19.30 -5.39 -8.38
CA GLU A 116 18.78 -6.04 -9.59
C GLU A 116 19.80 -6.12 -10.73
N ASN A 117 21.02 -5.58 -10.53
CA ASN A 117 22.03 -5.41 -11.56
C ASN A 117 21.45 -4.89 -12.88
N SER A 118 20.49 -3.96 -12.75
CA SER A 118 19.62 -3.56 -13.85
C SER A 118 20.25 -2.45 -14.68
N GLN A 119 20.12 -2.51 -16.00
CA GLN A 119 20.45 -1.38 -16.89
C GLN A 119 19.44 -0.22 -16.78
N VAL A 120 18.35 -0.40 -16.01
CA VAL A 120 17.34 0.62 -15.77
C VAL A 120 17.93 1.74 -14.91
N LYS A 121 17.88 2.97 -15.42
CA LYS A 121 18.38 4.17 -14.72
C LYS A 121 17.67 4.37 -13.38
N ALA A 122 18.39 4.91 -12.39
CA ALA A 122 17.87 5.27 -11.07
C ALA A 122 16.60 6.13 -11.12
N THR A 123 16.44 6.99 -12.13
CA THR A 123 15.22 7.81 -12.33
C THR A 123 13.96 6.95 -12.53
N ALA A 124 14.05 5.86 -13.29
CA ALA A 124 12.92 4.98 -13.52
C ALA A 124 12.55 4.19 -12.25
N TRP A 125 13.54 3.77 -11.46
CA TRP A 125 13.32 3.20 -10.12
C TRP A 125 12.63 4.19 -9.18
N ASN A 126 13.09 5.45 -9.15
CA ASN A 126 12.44 6.50 -8.37
C ASN A 126 10.98 6.73 -8.77
N ASN A 127 10.67 6.74 -10.07
CA ASN A 127 9.29 6.91 -10.53
C ASN A 127 8.39 5.75 -10.10
N ARG A 128 8.89 4.50 -10.14
CA ARG A 128 8.15 3.33 -9.65
C ARG A 128 7.93 3.38 -8.14
N LEU A 129 8.96 3.71 -7.37
CA LEU A 129 8.86 3.85 -5.91
C LEU A 129 7.89 4.98 -5.50
N ALA A 130 7.97 6.13 -6.18
CA ALA A 130 7.04 7.23 -5.97
C ALA A 130 5.60 6.84 -6.31
N SER A 131 5.40 6.07 -7.39
CA SER A 131 4.09 5.53 -7.76
C SER A 131 3.52 4.60 -6.68
N LEU A 132 4.31 3.63 -6.20
CA LEU A 132 3.91 2.73 -5.10
C LEU A 132 3.61 3.50 -3.80
N SER A 133 4.38 4.55 -3.49
CA SER A 133 4.14 5.41 -2.32
C SER A 133 2.87 6.24 -2.45
N SER A 134 2.55 6.72 -3.65
CA SER A 134 1.31 7.46 -3.92
C SER A 134 0.07 6.57 -3.77
N LEU A 135 0.18 5.29 -4.16
CA LEU A 135 -0.83 4.26 -3.92
C LEU A 135 -0.94 3.86 -2.44
N GLY A 136 0.04 4.25 -1.61
CA GLY A 136 0.07 3.93 -0.18
C GLY A 136 0.55 2.51 0.13
N LEU A 137 1.21 1.83 -0.80
CA LEU A 137 1.70 0.45 -0.62
C LEU A 137 3.02 0.40 0.16
N ILE A 138 3.85 1.42 -0.04
CA ILE A 138 5.13 1.61 0.65
C ILE A 138 5.19 3.03 1.22
N CYS A 139 6.00 3.22 2.24
CA CYS A 139 6.24 4.53 2.81
C CYS A 139 7.41 5.23 2.10
N GLU A 140 7.26 6.53 1.84
CA GLU A 140 8.35 7.43 1.43
C GLU A 140 8.70 8.39 2.56
N GLN A 141 9.99 8.52 2.86
CA GLN A 141 10.51 9.54 3.78
C GLN A 141 11.67 10.29 3.13
N SER A 142 11.70 11.61 3.33
CA SER A 142 12.81 12.45 2.89
C SER A 142 13.96 12.35 3.88
N HIS A 143 15.16 12.03 3.40
CA HIS A 143 16.40 12.03 4.18
C HIS A 143 17.43 12.92 3.48
N GLY A 144 17.47 14.19 3.88
CA GLY A 144 18.27 15.21 3.21
C GLY A 144 17.81 15.42 1.76
N ARG A 145 18.70 15.17 0.79
CA ARG A 145 18.42 15.26 -0.65
C ARG A 145 17.92 13.95 -1.27
N ALA A 146 17.96 12.86 -0.51
CA ALA A 146 17.56 11.54 -0.97
C ALA A 146 16.17 11.15 -0.43
N LYS A 147 15.50 10.25 -1.13
CA LYS A 147 14.27 9.59 -0.67
C LYS A 147 14.60 8.19 -0.20
N ILE A 148 14.11 7.85 0.97
CA ILE A 148 14.14 6.51 1.54
C ILE A 148 12.74 5.93 1.43
N TYR A 149 12.66 4.66 1.06
CA TYR A 149 11.42 3.91 0.97
C TYR A 149 11.47 2.68 1.86
N LYS A 150 10.36 2.35 2.50
CA LYS A 150 10.25 1.19 3.39
C LYS A 150 8.90 0.49 3.25
N PRO A 151 8.81 -0.82 3.53
CA PRO A 151 7.54 -1.52 3.66
C PRO A 151 6.64 -0.82 4.68
N MET A 152 5.36 -0.66 4.36
CA MET A 152 4.39 -0.10 5.31
C MET A 152 3.63 -1.19 6.08
N PHE A 153 3.42 -2.35 5.46
CA PHE A 153 2.58 -3.43 6.00
C PHE A 153 3.38 -4.69 6.32
N ALA A 154 4.64 -4.53 6.74
CA ALA A 154 5.48 -5.64 7.18
C ALA A 154 4.99 -6.10 8.56
N GLY A 155 4.18 -7.15 8.59
CA GLY A 155 3.56 -7.62 9.83
C GLY A 155 2.62 -8.79 9.64
N GLY A 156 2.94 -9.75 8.79
CA GLY A 156 2.23 -11.03 8.77
C GLY A 156 3.15 -12.09 8.25
N GLU A 157 3.48 -13.07 9.08
CA GLU A 157 4.12 -14.29 8.61
C GLU A 157 3.27 -14.86 7.46
N ASP A 158 3.93 -15.23 6.36
CA ASP A 158 3.34 -15.85 5.16
C ASP A 158 2.57 -14.94 4.17
N GLY A 159 3.26 -13.93 3.67
CA GLY A 159 2.95 -13.30 2.38
C GLY A 159 3.73 -13.92 1.22
N ASN A 160 3.37 -15.13 0.81
CA ASN A 160 3.72 -15.71 -0.50
C ASN A 160 2.44 -16.00 -1.29
#